data_AF-A0AAD5ZCF8-F1
#
_entry.id   AF-A0AAD5ZCF8-F1
#
_cell.length_a   1.000
_cell.length_b   1.000
_cell.length_c   1.000
_cell.angle_alpha   90.00
_cell.angle_beta   90.00
_cell.angle_gamma   90.00
#
_symmetry.space_group_name_H-M   'P 1'
#
loop_
_entity.id
_entity.type
_entity.pdbx_description
1 polymer ?
#
loop_
_entity_poly.entity_id
_entity_poly.type
_entity_poly.pdbx_seq_one_letter_code
_entity_poly.pdbx_strand_id
1 'polypeptide(L)'
;MAGHEGKSHPDCINSSNPYHECSEYCYRKIAEAKAKLEEQASLTKPPAERTIHPDCINASNPYHECTDYCFKRIADAKDRIDRDAAAGTKVGDAGPSSSHQPDNTEGPSQHEQDDDEDGQKTKESDEDAENVNKDADTGYPQMTEKQKKLFELRLKMNEARKANQMAMVAEKKKMEAPTESRGISKQKWLEDRKKKIGKLLDSNGLDMKKAYMLDTQDMAETKYKKWEKDPAPQGWDVFNQKTLYNAYKKRTKNLEVDMEAYNKAKEADPEFYREASSLQYGKVGKVAEENIDKMVKELQDRDEKRKAFSRRRKFHEEKDIDSINDRNEHFNKKIERAFGKYTLEIKNNLERGTALPD
;
A
#
# COMPACT_ATOMS: atom_id res chain seq x y z
N MET A 1 59.28 6.00 40.05
CA MET A 1 58.31 4.91 40.28
C MET A 1 57.79 4.48 38.93
N ALA A 2 58.29 3.36 38.39
CA ALA A 2 57.92 2.87 37.06
C ALA A 2 56.65 2.02 37.16
N GLY A 3 55.66 2.33 36.32
CA GLY A 3 54.38 1.64 36.26
C GLY A 3 54.50 0.25 35.64
N HIS A 4 53.93 -0.74 36.31
CA HIS A 4 53.71 -2.07 35.75
C HIS A 4 52.48 -2.02 34.83
N GLU A 5 52.71 -1.93 33.53
CA GLU A 5 51.68 -2.14 32.52
C GLU A 5 51.25 -3.62 32.55
N GLY A 6 49.94 -3.84 32.66
CA GLY A 6 49.32 -5.07 33.13
C GLY A 6 49.44 -6.28 32.19
N LYS A 7 49.44 -7.46 32.81
CA LYS A 7 49.55 -8.78 32.17
C LYS A 7 48.18 -9.42 31.91
N SER A 8 47.12 -8.62 31.83
CA SER A 8 45.77 -9.10 31.50
C SER A 8 45.47 -8.95 30.01
N HIS A 9 45.02 -10.03 29.38
CA HIS A 9 44.57 -10.01 27.99
C HIS A 9 43.28 -9.16 27.84
N PRO A 10 43.16 -8.30 26.81
CA PRO A 10 42.00 -7.40 26.63
C PRO A 10 40.67 -8.15 26.53
N ASP A 11 40.67 -9.30 25.84
CA ASP A 11 39.48 -10.18 25.70
C ASP A 11 39.18 -11.03 26.96
N CYS A 12 39.93 -10.85 28.06
CA CYS A 12 39.67 -11.59 29.29
C CYS A 12 38.45 -11.04 30.03
N ILE A 13 37.62 -11.91 30.60
CA ILE A 13 36.44 -11.51 31.39
C ILE A 13 36.78 -10.65 32.61
N ASN A 14 38.02 -10.74 33.10
CA ASN A 14 38.51 -9.99 34.25
C ASN A 14 39.44 -8.82 33.85
N SER A 15 39.46 -8.43 32.56
CA SER A 15 40.32 -7.35 32.05
C SER A 15 40.00 -5.98 32.65
N SER A 16 38.82 -5.81 33.25
CA SER A 16 38.41 -4.57 33.92
C SER A 16 39.09 -4.36 35.29
N ASN A 17 39.76 -5.38 35.83
CA ASN A 17 40.49 -5.27 37.11
C ASN A 17 41.98 -4.93 36.84
N PRO A 18 42.47 -3.75 37.28
CA PRO A 18 43.85 -3.31 37.05
C PRO A 18 44.93 -4.22 37.67
N TYR A 19 44.56 -5.05 38.63
CA TYR A 19 45.47 -5.99 39.31
C TYR A 19 45.35 -7.43 38.80
N HIS A 20 44.49 -7.67 37.79
CA HIS A 20 44.33 -9.02 37.25
C HIS A 20 45.51 -9.40 36.34
N GLU A 21 46.05 -10.58 36.54
CA GLU A 21 47.01 -11.24 35.66
C GLU A 21 46.34 -12.49 35.09
N CYS A 22 46.31 -12.61 33.76
CA CYS A 22 45.64 -13.73 33.11
C CYS A 22 46.38 -15.05 33.39
N SER A 23 45.65 -16.05 33.87
CA SER A 23 46.17 -17.41 34.01
C SER A 23 45.91 -18.23 32.74
N GLU A 24 46.55 -19.39 32.60
CA GLU A 24 46.33 -20.36 31.50
C GLU A 24 44.84 -20.67 31.26
N TYR A 25 44.02 -20.66 32.32
CA TYR A 25 42.58 -20.84 32.22
C TYR A 25 41.89 -19.70 31.45
N CYS A 26 42.32 -18.46 31.67
CA CYS A 26 41.82 -17.28 30.96
C CYS A 26 42.13 -17.38 29.46
N TYR A 27 43.35 -17.77 29.10
CA TYR A 27 43.76 -17.93 27.70
C TYR A 27 43.00 -19.05 26.99
N ARG A 28 42.77 -20.20 27.65
CA ARG A 28 41.95 -21.28 27.10
C ARG A 28 40.52 -20.84 26.84
N LYS A 29 39.92 -20.06 27.76
CA LYS A 29 38.56 -19.54 27.58
C LYS A 29 38.45 -18.52 26.46
N ILE A 30 39.47 -17.68 26.27
CA ILE A 30 39.56 -16.74 25.14
C ILE A 30 39.67 -17.52 23.82
N ALA A 31 40.49 -18.56 23.76
CA ALA A 31 40.63 -19.42 22.58
C ALA A 31 39.33 -20.15 22.24
N GLU A 32 38.64 -20.73 23.23
CA GLU A 32 37.32 -21.36 23.06
C GLU A 32 36.28 -20.36 22.53
N ALA A 33 36.29 -19.11 23.02
CA ALA A 33 35.38 -18.08 22.57
C ALA A 33 35.66 -17.66 21.11
N LYS A 34 36.95 -17.54 20.73
CA LYS A 34 37.36 -17.22 19.36
C LYS A 34 36.99 -18.34 18.38
N ALA A 35 37.21 -19.60 18.75
CA ALA A 35 36.80 -20.75 17.93
C ALA A 35 35.28 -20.80 17.69
N LYS A 36 34.46 -20.49 18.71
CA LYS A 36 33.00 -20.42 18.56
C LYS A 36 32.53 -19.27 17.67
N LEU A 37 33.22 -18.13 17.72
CA LEU A 37 32.94 -17.00 16.82
C LEU A 37 33.31 -17.33 15.37
N GLU A 38 34.40 -18.06 15.15
CA GLU A 38 34.81 -18.53 13.83
C GLU A 38 33.85 -19.59 13.27
N GLU A 39 33.37 -20.52 14.11
CA GLU A 39 32.32 -21.47 13.76
C GLU A 39 31.01 -20.76 13.39
N GLN A 40 30.58 -19.76 14.18
CA GLN A 40 29.41 -18.93 13.84
C GLN A 40 29.60 -18.10 12.55
N ALA A 41 30.82 -17.63 12.28
CA ALA A 41 31.15 -16.89 11.06
C ALA A 41 31.13 -17.80 9.81
N SER A 42 31.51 -19.08 9.94
CA SER A 42 31.42 -20.07 8.85
C SER A 42 29.96 -20.39 8.48
N LEU A 43 29.06 -20.43 9.47
CA LEU A 43 27.63 -20.68 9.28
C LEU A 43 26.84 -19.49 8.71
N THR A 44 27.40 -18.28 8.80
CA THR A 44 26.78 -17.04 8.32
C THR A 44 27.37 -16.52 7.00
N LYS A 45 28.37 -17.21 6.45
CA LYS A 45 28.92 -16.88 5.14
C LYS A 45 27.92 -17.32 4.05
N PRO A 46 27.41 -16.41 3.19
CA PRO A 46 26.65 -16.83 2.02
C PRO A 46 27.54 -17.72 1.14
N PRO A 47 26.99 -18.76 0.48
CA PRO A 47 27.79 -19.63 -0.38
C PRO A 47 28.48 -18.79 -1.44
N ALA A 48 29.80 -18.97 -1.53
CA ALA A 48 30.62 -18.37 -2.57
C ALA A 48 30.01 -18.73 -3.94
N GLU A 49 29.81 -17.70 -4.77
CA GLU A 49 29.57 -17.74 -6.22
C GLU A 49 29.15 -19.10 -6.83
N ARG A 50 27.83 -19.27 -6.96
CA ARG A 50 27.11 -20.03 -8.01
C ARG A 50 27.84 -21.26 -8.61
N THR A 51 27.75 -22.42 -7.94
CA THR A 51 28.01 -23.77 -8.49
C THR A 51 26.83 -24.33 -9.32
N ILE A 52 26.18 -23.50 -10.13
CA ILE A 52 25.07 -23.92 -11.00
C ILE A 52 25.40 -23.54 -12.43
N HIS A 53 25.58 -24.55 -13.28
CA HIS A 53 25.79 -24.34 -14.70
C HIS A 53 24.50 -23.79 -15.34
N PRO A 54 24.56 -22.74 -16.18
CA PRO A 54 23.38 -22.09 -16.77
C PRO A 54 22.50 -23.07 -17.57
N ASP A 55 23.11 -24.05 -18.23
CA ASP A 55 22.39 -25.09 -19.01
C ASP A 55 21.90 -26.29 -18.16
N CYS A 56 21.95 -26.22 -16.83
CA CYS A 56 21.44 -27.29 -15.98
C CYS A 56 19.90 -27.30 -15.98
N ILE A 57 19.27 -28.48 -16.12
CA ILE A 57 17.80 -28.64 -16.03
C ILE A 57 17.23 -28.13 -14.70
N ASN A 58 18.04 -28.18 -13.65
CA ASN A 58 17.67 -27.77 -12.31
C ASN A 58 18.15 -26.34 -12.00
N ALA A 59 18.59 -25.57 -13.01
CA ALA A 59 19.06 -24.19 -12.82
C ALA A 59 17.96 -23.25 -12.30
N SER A 60 16.68 -23.61 -12.48
CA SER A 60 15.53 -22.89 -11.96
C SER A 60 15.33 -23.07 -10.45
N ASN A 61 15.96 -24.06 -9.82
CA ASN A 61 15.88 -24.28 -8.38
C ASN A 61 17.03 -23.53 -7.67
N PRO A 62 16.73 -22.51 -6.84
CA PRO A 62 17.74 -21.69 -6.15
C PRO A 62 18.60 -22.46 -5.13
N TYR A 63 18.20 -23.67 -4.75
CA TYR A 63 18.92 -24.53 -3.81
C TYR A 63 19.63 -25.70 -4.48
N HIS A 64 19.61 -25.78 -5.81
CA HIS A 64 20.29 -26.86 -6.52
C HIS A 64 21.80 -26.59 -6.59
N GLU A 65 22.61 -27.64 -6.43
CA GLU A 65 24.05 -27.63 -6.71
C GLU A 65 24.31 -28.65 -7.82
N CYS A 66 25.02 -28.24 -8.87
CA CYS A 66 25.32 -29.13 -9.99
C CYS A 66 26.28 -30.24 -9.53
N THR A 67 25.84 -31.49 -9.64
CA THR A 67 26.67 -32.69 -9.40
C THR A 67 27.27 -33.19 -10.72
N ASP A 68 28.21 -34.14 -10.66
CA ASP A 68 28.84 -34.77 -11.84
C ASP A 68 27.83 -35.29 -12.87
N TYR A 69 26.65 -35.70 -12.42
CA TYR A 69 25.55 -36.12 -13.30
C TYR A 69 25.01 -34.96 -14.15
N CYS A 70 24.87 -33.76 -13.56
CA CYS A 70 24.45 -32.57 -14.28
C CYS A 70 25.46 -32.22 -15.37
N PHE A 71 26.76 -32.27 -15.07
CA PHE A 71 27.82 -31.97 -16.03
C PHE A 71 27.89 -32.98 -17.19
N LYS A 72 27.77 -34.29 -16.91
CA LYS A 72 27.72 -35.33 -17.97
C LYS A 72 26.56 -35.11 -18.93
N ARG A 73 25.38 -34.80 -18.39
CA ARG A 73 24.17 -34.60 -19.19
C ARG A 73 24.22 -33.31 -20.03
N ILE A 74 24.91 -32.28 -19.56
CA ILE A 74 25.17 -31.05 -20.32
C ILE A 74 26.15 -31.32 -21.47
N ALA A 75 27.21 -32.10 -21.22
CA ALA A 75 28.14 -32.53 -22.26
C ALA A 75 27.44 -33.38 -23.33
N ASP A 76 26.63 -34.36 -22.93
CA ASP A 76 25.86 -35.19 -23.85
C ASP A 76 24.88 -34.38 -24.71
N ALA A 77 24.28 -33.32 -24.17
CA ALA A 77 23.39 -32.43 -24.89
C ALA A 77 24.14 -31.56 -25.91
N LYS A 78 25.32 -31.04 -25.55
CA LYS A 78 26.19 -30.29 -26.48
C LYS A 78 26.70 -31.18 -27.62
N ASP A 79 27.13 -32.40 -27.31
CA ASP A 79 27.57 -33.37 -28.32
C ASP A 79 26.44 -33.79 -29.27
N ARG A 80 25.17 -33.73 -28.84
CA ARG A 80 24.02 -33.95 -29.72
C ARG A 80 23.78 -32.76 -30.64
N ILE A 81 23.81 -31.54 -30.10
CA ILE A 81 23.66 -30.31 -30.89
C ILE A 81 24.78 -30.22 -31.94
N ASP A 82 26.02 -30.55 -31.58
CA ASP A 82 27.16 -30.52 -32.50
C ASP A 82 27.05 -31.60 -33.59
N ARG A 83 26.53 -32.78 -33.24
CA ARG A 83 26.22 -33.84 -34.22
C ARG A 83 25.08 -33.46 -35.16
N ASP A 84 24.02 -32.86 -34.65
CA ASP A 84 22.86 -32.42 -35.43
C ASP A 84 23.23 -31.23 -36.34
N ALA A 85 24.12 -30.34 -35.88
CA ALA A 85 24.71 -29.25 -36.66
C ALA A 85 25.64 -29.78 -37.78
N ALA A 86 26.41 -30.84 -37.51
CA ALA A 86 27.26 -31.50 -38.51
C ALA A 86 26.46 -32.34 -39.54
N ALA A 87 25.29 -32.86 -39.15
CA ALA A 87 24.43 -33.69 -39.99
C ALA A 87 23.45 -32.90 -40.89
N GLY A 88 23.51 -31.57 -40.90
CA GLY A 88 22.77 -30.71 -41.85
C GLY A 88 21.25 -30.92 -41.87
N THR A 89 20.65 -31.40 -40.78
CA THR A 89 19.21 -31.70 -40.72
C THR A 89 18.49 -30.57 -40.00
N LYS A 90 17.76 -29.75 -40.76
CA LYS A 90 16.83 -28.76 -40.20
C LYS A 90 15.64 -29.50 -39.59
N VAL A 91 15.54 -29.53 -38.26
CA VAL A 91 14.31 -29.90 -37.55
C VAL A 91 13.77 -28.67 -36.85
N GLY A 92 12.53 -28.34 -37.19
CA GLY A 92 11.81 -27.19 -36.68
C GLY A 92 11.56 -27.28 -35.18
N ASP A 93 11.44 -26.08 -34.61
CA ASP A 93 11.06 -25.79 -33.23
C ASP A 93 9.76 -26.51 -32.84
N ALA A 94 9.90 -27.60 -32.06
CA ALA A 94 8.81 -28.26 -31.38
C ALA A 94 8.84 -27.82 -29.91
N GLY A 95 8.25 -26.66 -29.65
CA GLY A 95 7.84 -26.26 -28.30
C GLY A 95 6.70 -27.17 -27.79
N PRO A 96 6.58 -27.39 -26.46
CA PRO A 96 5.58 -28.28 -25.91
C PRO A 96 4.18 -27.65 -25.98
N SER A 97 3.24 -28.39 -26.58
CA SER A 97 1.81 -28.07 -26.67
C SER A 97 1.16 -27.82 -25.30
N SER A 98 0.52 -26.67 -25.16
CA SER A 98 -0.72 -26.53 -24.38
C SER A 98 -1.76 -25.88 -25.28
N SER A 99 -2.78 -26.66 -25.59
CA SER A 99 -3.99 -26.28 -26.30
C SER A 99 -4.71 -25.11 -25.60
N HIS A 100 -5.26 -24.17 -26.38
CA HIS A 100 -6.62 -23.62 -26.28
C HIS A 100 -6.84 -22.71 -27.52
N GLN A 101 -7.88 -23.01 -28.30
CA GLN A 101 -8.27 -22.29 -29.53
C GLN A 101 -8.91 -20.91 -29.24
N PRO A 102 -8.87 -19.99 -30.22
CA PRO A 102 -9.50 -18.67 -30.15
C PRO A 102 -10.94 -18.71 -30.69
N ASP A 103 -11.79 -17.79 -30.23
CA ASP A 103 -13.03 -17.46 -30.92
C ASP A 103 -13.13 -15.94 -31.14
N ASN A 104 -13.41 -15.58 -32.39
CA ASN A 104 -13.65 -14.23 -32.87
C ASN A 104 -15.11 -13.90 -32.63
N THR A 105 -15.43 -12.68 -32.24
CA THR A 105 -16.59 -11.96 -32.82
C THR A 105 -16.44 -10.47 -32.60
N GLU A 106 -16.80 -9.76 -33.66
CA GLU A 106 -16.60 -8.34 -33.91
C GLU A 106 -17.53 -7.45 -33.08
N GLY A 107 -17.15 -6.18 -32.92
CA GLY A 107 -17.92 -5.16 -32.20
C GLY A 107 -19.27 -4.81 -32.84
N PRO A 108 -20.00 -3.87 -32.23
CA PRO A 108 -19.78 -2.50 -32.68
C PRO A 108 -19.72 -1.44 -31.57
N SER A 109 -18.91 -0.43 -31.86
CA SER A 109 -18.91 0.90 -31.26
C SER A 109 -20.32 1.52 -31.30
N GLN A 110 -20.88 1.88 -30.16
CA GLN A 110 -21.82 2.99 -30.07
C GLN A 110 -21.59 3.85 -28.83
N HIS A 111 -21.64 5.13 -29.13
CA HIS A 111 -21.44 6.31 -28.34
C HIS A 111 -22.75 6.57 -27.60
N GLU A 112 -22.78 6.44 -26.27
CA GLU A 112 -23.92 6.91 -25.48
C GLU A 112 -23.46 8.07 -24.60
N GLN A 113 -24.20 9.16 -24.77
CA GLN A 113 -24.08 10.43 -24.11
C GLN A 113 -24.72 10.28 -22.73
N ASP A 114 -24.01 10.69 -21.69
CA ASP A 114 -24.61 10.91 -20.38
C ASP A 114 -25.55 12.12 -20.47
N ASP A 115 -26.85 11.86 -20.43
CA ASP A 115 -27.90 12.86 -20.22
C ASP A 115 -27.86 13.34 -18.75
N ASP A 116 -27.06 14.37 -18.48
CA ASP A 116 -27.19 15.17 -17.26
C ASP A 116 -28.31 16.20 -17.43
N GLU A 117 -29.53 15.82 -17.05
CA GLU A 117 -30.66 16.74 -16.86
C GLU A 117 -30.45 17.54 -15.55
N ASP A 118 -29.58 18.57 -15.57
CA ASP A 118 -29.54 19.59 -14.51
C ASP A 118 -30.71 20.56 -14.67
N GLY A 119 -31.82 20.18 -14.05
CA GLY A 119 -32.91 21.08 -13.68
C GLY A 119 -32.45 22.11 -12.65
N GLN A 120 -31.79 23.18 -13.10
CA GLN A 120 -31.49 24.32 -12.26
C GLN A 120 -32.74 25.19 -12.08
N LYS A 121 -33.57 24.82 -11.09
CA LYS A 121 -34.46 25.71 -10.36
C LYS A 121 -33.61 26.73 -9.58
N THR A 122 -33.37 27.91 -10.13
CA THR A 122 -33.16 29.11 -9.32
C THR A 122 -34.51 29.63 -8.86
N LYS A 123 -34.89 29.26 -7.64
CA LYS A 123 -35.79 30.04 -6.79
C LYS A 123 -34.95 31.19 -6.23
N GLU A 124 -35.12 32.38 -6.79
CA GLU A 124 -34.99 33.61 -6.00
C GLU A 124 -36.42 34.08 -5.73
N SER A 125 -36.72 34.06 -4.43
CA SER A 125 -37.89 34.64 -3.80
C SER A 125 -37.80 36.15 -3.87
N ASP A 126 -38.64 36.74 -4.71
CA ASP A 126 -39.33 37.96 -4.31
C ASP A 126 -40.79 37.55 -4.11
N GLU A 127 -41.16 37.45 -2.84
CA GLU A 127 -42.55 37.49 -2.41
C GLU A 127 -43.10 38.85 -2.85
N ASP A 128 -43.99 38.84 -3.84
CA ASP A 128 -45.19 39.68 -3.89
C ASP A 128 -45.92 39.42 -5.22
N ALA A 129 -47.25 39.32 -5.14
CA ALA A 129 -48.23 39.08 -6.21
C ALA A 129 -48.55 37.60 -6.54
N GLU A 130 -49.35 37.01 -5.66
CA GLU A 130 -50.64 36.38 -5.94
C GLU A 130 -50.75 35.41 -7.15
N ASN A 131 -50.97 34.16 -6.77
CA ASN A 131 -51.92 33.23 -7.37
C ASN A 131 -53.23 33.95 -7.75
N VAL A 132 -53.41 34.24 -9.04
CA VAL A 132 -54.74 34.49 -9.62
C VAL A 132 -55.00 33.42 -10.65
N ASN A 133 -55.99 32.60 -10.32
CA ASN A 133 -56.63 31.64 -11.19
C ASN A 133 -56.76 32.17 -12.62
N LYS A 134 -56.56 31.25 -13.57
CA LYS A 134 -57.21 31.34 -14.87
C LYS A 134 -58.72 31.21 -14.67
N ASP A 135 -59.34 32.29 -14.25
CA ASP A 135 -60.75 32.51 -14.45
C ASP A 135 -60.88 33.88 -15.10
N ALA A 136 -61.29 33.83 -16.36
CA ALA A 136 -61.81 34.98 -17.05
C ALA A 136 -62.96 35.57 -16.22
N ASP A 137 -63.07 36.89 -16.25
CA ASP A 137 -64.20 37.66 -15.71
C ASP A 137 -64.10 38.04 -14.21
N THR A 138 -63.41 39.15 -13.92
CA THR A 138 -63.81 40.16 -12.91
C THR A 138 -62.89 41.39 -12.99
N GLY A 139 -63.49 42.55 -13.24
CA GLY A 139 -62.82 43.71 -13.82
C GLY A 139 -62.17 44.70 -12.84
N TYR A 140 -61.13 45.38 -13.33
CA TYR A 140 -60.71 46.70 -12.84
C TYR A 140 -61.76 47.77 -13.27
N PRO A 141 -62.54 48.38 -12.35
CA PRO A 141 -63.71 49.19 -12.72
C PRO A 141 -63.43 50.65 -13.12
N GLN A 142 -62.17 51.08 -13.25
CA GLN A 142 -61.83 52.50 -13.47
C GLN A 142 -60.76 52.76 -14.54
N MET A 143 -60.42 51.76 -15.36
CA MET A 143 -59.54 51.95 -16.51
C MET A 143 -60.34 51.72 -17.79
N THR A 144 -60.32 52.70 -18.69
CA THR A 144 -60.92 52.57 -20.03
C THR A 144 -60.29 51.38 -20.77
N GLU A 145 -61.01 50.75 -21.70
CA GLU A 145 -60.53 49.56 -22.43
C GLU A 145 -59.16 49.78 -23.09
N LYS A 146 -58.91 51.00 -23.57
CA LYS A 146 -57.60 51.42 -24.11
C LYS A 146 -56.49 51.39 -23.06
N GLN A 147 -56.77 51.81 -21.82
CA GLN A 147 -55.80 51.81 -20.72
C GLN A 147 -55.51 50.39 -20.22
N LYS A 148 -56.52 49.49 -20.19
CA LYS A 148 -56.30 48.07 -19.87
C LYS A 148 -55.39 47.40 -20.89
N LYS A 149 -55.66 47.64 -22.19
CA LYS A 149 -54.82 47.12 -23.28
C LYS A 149 -53.39 47.69 -23.23
N LEU A 150 -53.22 48.95 -22.83
CA LEU A 150 -51.90 49.56 -22.65
C LEU A 150 -51.13 48.96 -21.46
N PHE A 151 -51.83 48.65 -20.35
CA PHE A 151 -51.24 48.00 -19.19
C PHE A 151 -50.80 46.57 -19.50
N GLU A 152 -51.64 45.81 -20.18
CA GLU A 152 -51.30 44.47 -20.70
C GLU A 152 -50.08 44.52 -21.63
N LEU A 153 -50.02 45.51 -22.53
CA LEU A 153 -48.87 45.71 -23.42
C LEU A 153 -47.58 46.02 -22.64
N ARG A 154 -47.68 46.81 -21.56
CA ARG A 154 -46.55 47.12 -20.66
C ARG A 154 -46.10 45.90 -19.87
N LEU A 155 -47.04 45.09 -19.38
CA LEU A 155 -46.74 43.84 -18.68
C LEU A 155 -46.01 42.87 -19.60
N LYS A 156 -46.52 42.71 -20.84
CA LYS A 156 -45.89 41.89 -21.88
C LYS A 156 -44.52 42.41 -22.32
N MET A 157 -44.33 43.74 -22.38
CA MET A 157 -43.02 44.36 -22.60
C MET A 157 -42.04 44.08 -21.46
N ASN A 158 -42.49 44.12 -20.21
CA ASN A 158 -41.64 43.82 -19.05
C ASN A 158 -41.28 42.33 -18.99
N GLU A 159 -42.23 41.45 -19.30
CA GLU A 159 -42.00 40.02 -19.45
C GLU A 159 -40.97 39.74 -20.55
N ALA A 160 -41.10 40.37 -21.72
CA ALA A 160 -40.14 40.25 -22.81
C ALA A 160 -38.73 40.75 -22.42
N ARG A 161 -38.63 41.85 -21.65
CA ARG A 161 -37.34 42.33 -21.13
C ARG A 161 -36.72 41.33 -20.17
N LYS A 162 -37.50 40.76 -19.24
CA LYS A 162 -37.04 39.77 -18.27
C LYS A 162 -36.61 38.47 -18.97
N ALA A 163 -37.39 38.00 -19.95
CA ALA A 163 -37.07 36.84 -20.76
C ALA A 163 -35.77 37.04 -21.56
N ASN A 164 -35.60 38.21 -22.18
CA ASN A 164 -34.37 38.54 -22.91
C ASN A 164 -33.15 38.63 -21.98
N GLN A 165 -33.30 39.24 -20.80
CA GLN A 165 -32.24 39.30 -19.79
C GLN A 165 -31.86 37.90 -19.29
N MET A 166 -32.85 37.04 -19.02
CA MET A 166 -32.62 35.66 -18.61
C MET A 166 -31.93 34.84 -19.71
N ALA A 167 -32.36 34.97 -20.96
CA ALA A 167 -31.72 34.32 -22.10
C ALA A 167 -30.27 34.78 -22.29
N MET A 168 -29.99 36.08 -22.15
CA MET A 168 -28.64 36.62 -22.21
C MET A 168 -27.74 36.06 -21.10
N VAL A 169 -28.27 35.94 -19.87
CA VAL A 169 -27.53 35.35 -18.74
C VAL A 169 -27.30 33.85 -18.94
N ALA A 170 -28.28 33.12 -19.49
CA ALA A 170 -28.16 31.69 -19.79
C ALA A 170 -27.11 31.42 -20.89
N GLU A 171 -27.12 32.21 -21.97
CA GLU A 171 -26.11 32.14 -23.03
C GLU A 171 -24.72 32.51 -22.50
N LYS A 172 -24.62 33.55 -21.66
CA LYS A 172 -23.36 33.88 -20.98
C LYS A 172 -22.86 32.74 -20.10
N LYS A 173 -23.74 32.08 -19.35
CA LYS A 173 -23.41 30.91 -18.51
C LYS A 173 -23.01 29.67 -19.32
N LYS A 174 -23.55 29.49 -20.53
CA LYS A 174 -23.13 28.41 -21.44
C LYS A 174 -21.75 28.69 -22.08
N MET A 175 -21.47 29.96 -22.38
CA MET A 175 -20.18 30.38 -22.96
C MET A 175 -19.06 30.49 -21.93
N GLU A 176 -19.40 30.76 -20.67
CA GLU A 176 -18.46 30.74 -19.55
C GLU A 176 -18.14 29.27 -19.21
N ALA A 177 -16.88 28.87 -19.37
CA ALA A 177 -16.43 27.53 -19.00
C ALA A 177 -16.85 27.23 -17.55
N PRO A 178 -17.25 25.99 -17.19
CA PRO A 178 -17.53 25.64 -15.82
C PRO A 178 -16.40 26.15 -14.94
N THR A 179 -16.71 26.99 -13.95
CA THR A 179 -15.70 27.57 -13.08
C THR A 179 -14.93 26.41 -12.46
N GLU A 180 -13.74 26.13 -13.00
CA GLU A 180 -12.81 25.18 -12.39
C GLU A 180 -12.45 25.80 -11.06
N SER A 181 -13.03 25.22 -10.02
CA SER A 181 -12.87 25.68 -8.67
C SER A 181 -11.47 25.33 -8.17
N ARG A 182 -10.50 26.11 -8.66
CA ARG A 182 -9.10 26.06 -8.27
C ARG A 182 -9.02 26.44 -6.80
N GLY A 183 -9.08 25.44 -5.94
CA GLY A 183 -8.94 25.58 -4.48
C GLY A 183 -10.22 25.78 -3.68
N ILE A 184 -11.28 24.98 -3.91
CA ILE A 184 -12.33 24.84 -2.88
C ILE A 184 -11.69 24.28 -1.61
N SER A 185 -11.70 25.08 -0.54
CA SER A 185 -11.36 24.62 0.82
C SER A 185 -12.07 23.29 1.10
N LYS A 186 -11.34 22.29 1.60
CA LYS A 186 -11.87 20.97 1.97
C LYS A 186 -13.19 21.04 2.76
N GLN A 187 -13.37 22.09 3.57
CA GLN A 187 -14.62 22.36 4.28
C GLN A 187 -15.80 22.65 3.34
N LYS A 188 -15.62 23.56 2.39
CA LYS A 188 -16.68 23.93 1.44
C LYS A 188 -17.05 22.76 0.53
N TRP A 189 -16.09 21.93 0.12
CA TRP A 189 -16.36 20.67 -0.60
C TRP A 189 -17.18 19.69 0.25
N LEU A 190 -16.84 19.53 1.53
CA LEU A 190 -17.59 18.67 2.46
C LEU A 190 -19.00 19.21 2.73
N GLU A 191 -19.16 20.52 2.85
CA GLU A 191 -20.46 21.18 3.04
C GLU A 191 -21.34 21.06 1.80
N ASP A 192 -20.80 21.31 0.62
CA ASP A 192 -21.54 21.16 -0.64
C ASP A 192 -21.91 19.69 -0.89
N ARG A 193 -21.01 18.75 -0.56
CA ARG A 193 -21.31 17.33 -0.58
C ARG A 193 -22.40 16.96 0.44
N LYS A 194 -22.37 17.49 1.66
CA LYS A 194 -23.42 17.29 2.67
C LYS A 194 -24.76 17.88 2.22
N LYS A 195 -24.76 19.05 1.59
CA LYS A 195 -25.98 19.68 1.05
C LYS A 195 -26.56 18.88 -0.10
N LYS A 196 -25.73 18.36 -1.01
CA LYS A 196 -26.18 17.48 -2.10
C LYS A 196 -26.76 16.17 -1.56
N ILE A 197 -26.06 15.53 -0.63
CA ILE A 197 -26.54 14.32 0.04
C ILE A 197 -27.84 14.60 0.81
N GLY A 198 -27.90 15.69 1.59
CA GLY A 198 -29.09 16.11 2.32
C GLY A 198 -30.29 16.33 1.41
N LYS A 199 -30.13 17.07 0.30
CA LYS A 199 -31.21 17.28 -0.70
C LYS A 199 -31.72 15.96 -1.30
N LEU A 200 -30.82 15.02 -1.60
CA LEU A 200 -31.16 13.71 -2.14
C LEU A 200 -31.90 12.85 -1.10
N LEU A 201 -31.55 12.99 0.16
CA LEU A 201 -32.23 12.32 1.27
C LEU A 201 -33.60 12.93 1.56
N ASP A 202 -33.68 14.25 1.58
CA ASP A 202 -34.92 15.01 1.78
C ASP A 202 -35.92 14.74 0.65
N SER A 203 -35.46 14.65 -0.62
CA SER A 203 -36.31 14.28 -1.76
C SER A 203 -36.85 12.84 -1.66
N ASN A 204 -36.10 11.95 -1.01
CA ASN A 204 -36.52 10.57 -0.74
C ASN A 204 -37.22 10.41 0.64
N GLY A 205 -37.38 11.49 1.42
CA GLY A 205 -37.97 11.45 2.76
C GLY A 205 -37.16 10.64 3.79
N LEU A 206 -35.85 10.48 3.59
CA LEU A 206 -34.96 9.68 4.42
C LEU A 206 -34.13 10.58 5.34
N ASP A 207 -33.97 10.19 6.61
CA ASP A 207 -33.09 10.88 7.56
C ASP A 207 -31.60 10.58 7.27
N MET A 208 -30.70 11.48 7.65
CA MET A 208 -29.24 11.41 7.43
C MET A 208 -28.62 10.09 7.92
N LYS A 209 -29.21 9.45 8.94
CA LYS A 209 -28.79 8.13 9.44
C LYS A 209 -29.08 6.98 8.47
N LYS A 210 -30.06 7.14 7.57
CA LYS A 210 -30.49 6.17 6.55
C LYS A 210 -29.88 6.46 5.18
N ALA A 211 -28.86 7.33 5.08
CA ALA A 211 -28.17 7.65 3.84
C ALA A 211 -27.60 6.42 3.12
N TYR A 212 -27.26 5.36 3.87
CA TYR A 212 -26.79 4.09 3.32
C TYR A 212 -27.84 3.37 2.44
N MET A 213 -29.12 3.72 2.55
CA MET A 213 -30.20 3.14 1.74
C MET A 213 -30.19 3.66 0.29
N LEU A 214 -29.50 4.77 0.04
CA LEU A 214 -29.33 5.34 -1.30
C LEU A 214 -28.00 4.91 -1.94
N ASP A 215 -27.18 4.12 -1.25
CA ASP A 215 -25.99 3.53 -1.86
C ASP A 215 -26.41 2.38 -2.78
N THR A 216 -25.93 2.40 -4.01
CA THR A 216 -26.06 1.24 -4.91
C THR A 216 -25.28 0.05 -4.36
N GLN A 217 -25.63 -1.16 -4.80
CA GLN A 217 -24.93 -2.38 -4.41
C GLN A 217 -23.41 -2.26 -4.63
N ASP A 218 -22.97 -1.71 -5.76
CA ASP A 218 -21.55 -1.50 -6.08
C ASP A 218 -20.88 -0.48 -5.14
N MET A 219 -21.58 0.61 -4.79
CA MET A 219 -21.07 1.59 -3.83
C MET A 219 -20.97 1.02 -2.41
N ALA A 220 -21.91 0.19 -2.01
CA ALA A 220 -21.85 -0.53 -0.75
C ALA A 220 -20.69 -1.54 -0.76
N GLU A 221 -20.57 -2.36 -1.80
CA GLU A 221 -19.49 -3.37 -1.92
C GLU A 221 -18.11 -2.73 -1.90
N THR A 222 -17.89 -1.61 -2.60
CA THR A 222 -16.59 -0.93 -2.59
C THR A 222 -16.26 -0.31 -1.23
N LYS A 223 -17.27 0.13 -0.47
CA LYS A 223 -17.08 0.59 0.92
C LYS A 223 -16.75 -0.57 1.85
N TYR A 224 -17.46 -1.69 1.75
CA TYR A 224 -17.20 -2.88 2.57
C TYR A 224 -15.86 -3.54 2.22
N LYS A 225 -15.50 -3.69 0.94
CA LYS A 225 -14.19 -4.19 0.50
C LYS A 225 -13.01 -3.33 0.98
N LYS A 226 -13.21 -2.01 1.13
CA LYS A 226 -12.20 -1.12 1.75
C LYS A 226 -12.08 -1.33 3.26
N TRP A 227 -13.14 -1.79 3.91
CA TRP A 227 -13.17 -2.06 5.35
C TRP A 227 -12.68 -3.47 5.68
N GLU A 228 -12.86 -4.42 4.77
CA GLU A 228 -12.22 -5.72 4.82
C GLU A 228 -10.70 -5.54 4.71
N LYS A 229 -10.03 -5.85 5.81
CA LYS A 229 -8.57 -5.86 5.88
C LYS A 229 -8.12 -7.27 5.62
N ASP A 230 -7.19 -7.44 4.68
CA ASP A 230 -6.50 -8.71 4.52
C ASP A 230 -5.90 -9.14 5.87
N PRO A 231 -6.07 -10.41 6.28
CA PRO A 231 -5.54 -10.91 7.53
C PRO A 231 -4.03 -10.67 7.59
N ALA A 232 -3.56 -10.22 8.75
CA ALA A 232 -2.13 -9.99 8.93
C ALA A 232 -1.37 -11.32 8.77
N PRO A 233 -0.24 -11.33 8.04
CA PRO A 233 0.60 -12.52 7.92
C PRO A 233 1.00 -13.01 9.31
N GLN A 234 0.76 -14.30 9.58
CA GLN A 234 0.95 -14.91 10.90
C GLN A 234 2.17 -15.84 10.87
N GLY A 235 2.99 -15.82 11.93
CA GLY A 235 4.09 -16.77 12.12
C GLY A 235 5.17 -16.67 11.03
N TRP A 236 5.49 -17.81 10.40
CA TRP A 236 6.53 -17.90 9.37
C TRP A 236 6.18 -17.19 8.05
N ASP A 237 4.89 -16.95 7.78
CA ASP A 237 4.45 -16.28 6.55
C ASP A 237 4.84 -14.79 6.53
N VAL A 238 5.23 -14.22 7.68
CA VAL A 238 5.80 -12.86 7.77
C VAL A 238 7.08 -12.71 6.93
N PHE A 239 7.84 -13.79 6.72
CA PHE A 239 9.11 -13.76 5.99
C PHE A 239 9.01 -14.27 4.54
N ASN A 240 7.80 -14.50 4.05
CA ASN A 240 7.55 -14.96 2.69
C ASN A 240 7.92 -13.89 1.64
N GLN A 241 8.23 -14.31 0.41
CA GLN A 241 8.45 -13.40 -0.72
C GLN A 241 7.25 -12.47 -0.96
N LYS A 242 6.01 -12.98 -0.78
CA LYS A 242 4.78 -12.19 -0.96
C LYS A 242 4.67 -11.05 0.06
N THR A 243 5.05 -11.27 1.31
CA THR A 243 4.99 -10.24 2.35
C THR A 243 6.12 -9.22 2.19
N LEU A 244 7.31 -9.65 1.78
CA LEU A 244 8.42 -8.77 1.39
C LEU A 244 8.02 -7.87 0.21
N TYR A 245 7.38 -8.45 -0.81
CA TYR A 245 6.84 -7.70 -1.94
C TYR A 245 5.76 -6.70 -1.52
N ASN A 246 4.81 -7.11 -0.68
CA ASN A 246 3.78 -6.22 -0.16
C ASN A 246 4.37 -5.08 0.69
N ALA A 247 5.42 -5.35 1.47
CA ALA A 247 6.16 -4.33 2.19
C ALA A 247 6.84 -3.34 1.23
N TYR A 248 7.48 -3.84 0.17
CA TYR A 248 8.04 -2.99 -0.89
C TYR A 248 6.95 -2.13 -1.56
N LYS A 249 5.82 -2.71 -1.95
CA LYS A 249 4.68 -2.00 -2.54
C LYS A 249 4.12 -0.91 -1.62
N LYS A 250 4.11 -1.12 -0.31
CA LYS A 250 3.72 -0.09 0.66
C LYS A 250 4.76 1.04 0.73
N ARG A 251 6.05 0.71 0.61
CA ARG A 251 7.12 1.73 0.57
C ARG A 251 7.04 2.57 -0.68
N THR A 252 6.87 1.97 -1.85
CA THR A 252 6.79 2.72 -3.11
C THR A 252 5.59 3.65 -3.16
N LYS A 253 4.47 3.29 -2.52
CA LYS A 253 3.30 4.18 -2.37
C LYS A 253 3.56 5.41 -1.51
N ASN A 254 4.51 5.33 -0.56
CA ASN A 254 4.85 6.44 0.32
C ASN A 254 5.96 7.34 -0.25
N LEU A 255 6.54 6.98 -1.40
CA LEU A 255 7.54 7.80 -2.07
C LEU A 255 6.82 8.91 -2.84
N GLU A 256 7.04 10.15 -2.42
CA GLU A 256 6.60 11.33 -3.17
C GLU A 256 7.64 11.62 -4.27
N VAL A 257 7.21 11.48 -5.53
CA VAL A 257 8.06 11.74 -6.70
C VAL A 257 7.82 13.17 -7.17
N ASP A 258 8.87 13.97 -7.17
CA ASP A 258 8.85 15.32 -7.75
C ASP A 258 8.99 15.24 -9.28
N MET A 259 7.87 15.49 -9.97
CA MET A 259 7.80 15.45 -11.44
C MET A 259 8.59 16.58 -12.10
N GLU A 260 8.76 17.74 -11.44
CA GLU A 260 9.50 18.88 -11.99
C GLU A 260 11.00 18.59 -11.98
N ALA A 261 11.52 18.09 -10.86
CA ALA A 261 12.90 17.63 -10.75
C ALA A 261 13.22 16.52 -11.76
N TYR A 262 12.27 15.60 -11.99
CA TYR A 262 12.38 14.56 -12.98
C TYR A 262 12.47 15.11 -14.42
N ASN A 263 11.59 16.04 -14.80
CA ASN A 263 11.60 16.64 -16.13
C ASN A 263 12.89 17.44 -16.39
N LYS A 264 13.37 18.17 -15.38
CA LYS A 264 14.65 18.90 -15.46
C LYS A 264 15.83 17.95 -15.65
N ALA A 265 15.84 16.82 -14.97
CA ALA A 265 16.87 15.79 -15.16
C ALA A 265 16.80 15.14 -16.55
N LYS A 266 15.58 14.95 -17.07
CA LYS A 266 15.34 14.43 -18.42
C LYS A 266 15.80 15.37 -19.52
N GLU A 267 15.63 16.69 -19.35
CA GLU A 267 16.12 17.69 -20.32
C GLU A 267 17.63 17.87 -20.26
N ALA A 268 18.23 17.71 -19.08
CA ALA A 268 19.67 17.89 -18.88
C ALA A 268 20.51 16.72 -19.45
N ASP A 269 19.97 15.50 -19.48
CA ASP A 269 20.68 14.32 -19.97
C ASP A 269 20.06 13.79 -21.28
N PRO A 270 20.75 13.97 -22.44
CA PRO A 270 20.32 13.38 -23.70
C PRO A 270 20.22 11.85 -23.67
N GLU A 271 20.96 11.18 -22.78
CA GLU A 271 20.95 9.72 -22.56
C GLU A 271 20.24 9.38 -21.24
N PHE A 272 19.12 10.06 -20.95
CA PHE A 272 18.33 9.84 -19.74
C PHE A 272 17.80 8.40 -19.62
N TYR A 273 17.33 7.83 -20.74
CA TYR A 273 16.89 6.45 -20.82
C TYR A 273 18.07 5.55 -21.19
N ARG A 274 18.79 5.07 -20.17
CA ARG A 274 19.98 4.24 -20.34
C ARG A 274 19.61 2.77 -20.51
N GLU A 275 20.27 2.11 -21.45
CA GLU A 275 20.17 0.66 -21.63
C GLU A 275 21.15 -0.06 -20.68
N ALA A 276 20.89 -1.35 -20.40
CA ALA A 276 21.68 -2.15 -19.47
C ALA A 276 23.19 -2.24 -19.83
N SER A 277 23.54 -1.97 -21.08
CA SER A 277 24.90 -1.95 -21.62
C SER A 277 25.59 -0.57 -21.55
N SER A 278 24.92 0.49 -21.08
CA SER A 278 25.48 1.84 -21.01
C SER A 278 26.62 1.92 -19.96
N LEU A 279 27.80 2.38 -20.39
CA LEU A 279 29.02 2.45 -19.58
C LEU A 279 29.03 3.64 -18.60
N GLN A 280 27.99 4.48 -18.60
CA GLN A 280 27.84 5.61 -17.67
C GLN A 280 27.46 5.19 -16.24
N TYR A 281 27.29 3.89 -15.95
CA TYR A 281 27.05 3.41 -14.59
C TYR A 281 28.20 3.82 -13.65
N GLY A 282 27.87 4.53 -12.56
CA GLY A 282 28.84 5.02 -11.58
C GLY A 282 29.33 6.46 -11.79
N LYS A 283 29.01 7.12 -12.91
CA LYS A 283 29.31 8.55 -13.15
C LYS A 283 28.19 9.50 -12.68
N VAL A 284 27.40 9.08 -11.68
CA VAL A 284 26.27 9.91 -11.21
C VAL A 284 26.82 11.08 -10.40
N GLY A 285 26.31 12.29 -10.70
CA GLY A 285 26.62 13.48 -9.92
C GLY A 285 26.18 13.35 -8.46
N LYS A 286 26.71 14.20 -7.58
CA LYS A 286 26.32 14.23 -6.17
C LYS A 286 24.81 14.47 -6.08
N VAL A 287 24.10 13.57 -5.39
CA VAL A 287 22.67 13.71 -5.12
C VAL A 287 22.46 14.90 -4.17
N ALA A 288 21.39 15.68 -4.38
CA ALA A 288 21.02 16.78 -3.50
C ALA A 288 20.83 16.28 -2.05
N GLU A 289 21.31 17.06 -1.08
CA GLU A 289 21.27 16.70 0.34
C GLU A 289 19.83 16.45 0.83
N GLU A 290 18.86 17.22 0.36
CA GLU A 290 17.43 17.04 0.69
C GLU A 290 16.90 15.64 0.36
N ASN A 291 17.37 15.04 -0.74
CA ASN A 291 16.97 13.69 -1.14
C ASN A 291 17.66 12.62 -0.30
N ILE A 292 18.89 12.89 0.15
CA ILE A 292 19.61 12.04 1.09
C ILE A 292 18.90 12.05 2.45
N ASP A 293 18.48 13.23 2.93
CA ASP A 293 17.75 13.36 4.20
C ASP A 293 16.40 12.62 4.16
N LYS A 294 15.66 12.69 3.04
CA LYS A 294 14.43 11.90 2.84
C LYS A 294 14.70 10.39 2.93
N MET A 295 15.79 9.90 2.33
CA MET A 295 16.19 8.50 2.41
C MET A 295 16.56 8.11 3.85
N VAL A 296 17.34 8.93 4.55
CA VAL A 296 17.73 8.68 5.95
C VAL A 296 16.49 8.62 6.84
N LYS A 297 15.52 9.51 6.63
CA LYS A 297 14.24 9.48 7.35
C LYS A 297 13.45 8.19 7.10
N GLU A 298 13.38 7.70 5.86
CA GLU A 298 12.74 6.41 5.54
C GLU A 298 13.42 5.23 6.25
N LEU A 299 14.76 5.26 6.36
CA LEU A 299 15.52 4.24 7.09
C LEU A 299 15.27 4.31 8.61
N GLN A 300 15.21 5.51 9.19
CA GLN A 300 14.88 5.70 10.60
C GLN A 300 13.46 5.18 10.92
N ASP A 301 12.47 5.56 10.10
CA ASP A 301 11.10 5.07 10.22
C ASP A 301 11.01 3.53 10.12
N ARG A 302 11.85 2.92 9.27
CA ARG A 302 11.93 1.46 9.14
C ARG A 302 12.49 0.82 10.41
N ASP A 303 13.53 1.41 10.99
CA ASP A 303 14.14 0.90 12.21
C ASP A 303 13.20 1.04 13.41
N GLU A 304 12.44 2.14 13.50
CA GLU A 304 11.38 2.32 14.50
C GLU A 304 10.28 1.27 14.36
N LYS A 305 9.79 1.02 13.14
CA LYS A 305 8.81 -0.04 12.87
C LYS A 305 9.34 -1.42 13.21
N ARG A 306 10.63 -1.70 12.94
CA ARG A 306 11.28 -2.97 13.31
C ARG A 306 11.36 -3.13 14.83
N LYS A 307 11.72 -2.08 15.57
CA LYS A 307 11.73 -2.08 17.04
C LYS A 307 10.32 -2.29 17.61
N ALA A 308 9.31 -1.64 17.02
CA ALA A 308 7.92 -1.78 17.43
C ALA A 308 7.27 -3.12 17.04
N PHE A 309 7.88 -3.92 16.15
CA PHE A 309 7.36 -5.24 15.75
C PHE A 309 7.38 -6.23 16.92
N SER A 310 8.42 -6.19 17.76
CA SER A 310 8.50 -6.98 18.99
C SER A 310 8.05 -6.15 20.19
N ARG A 311 6.76 -6.26 20.54
CA ARG A 311 6.19 -5.54 21.69
C ARG A 311 6.30 -6.40 22.94
N ARG A 312 6.93 -5.88 23.99
CA ARG A 312 6.92 -6.52 25.32
C ARG A 312 5.48 -6.52 25.85
N ARG A 313 4.99 -7.68 26.29
CA ARG A 313 3.68 -7.79 26.95
C ARG A 313 3.75 -7.11 28.32
N LYS A 314 2.68 -6.41 28.72
CA LYS A 314 2.59 -5.77 30.03
C LYS A 314 2.67 -6.84 31.13
N PHE A 315 3.49 -6.61 32.14
CA PHE A 315 3.52 -7.44 33.35
C PHE A 315 2.28 -7.09 34.20
N HIS A 316 1.62 -8.11 34.71
CA HIS A 316 0.45 -7.96 35.58
C HIS A 316 0.85 -8.51 36.95
N GLU A 317 0.90 -7.65 37.96
CA GLU A 317 1.33 -8.01 39.32
C GLU A 317 0.38 -8.99 40.02
N GLU A 318 -0.86 -9.08 39.55
CA GLU A 318 -1.87 -10.04 40.02
C GLU A 318 -1.59 -11.49 39.59
N LYS A 319 -0.71 -11.71 38.61
CA LYS A 319 -0.42 -13.07 38.14
C LYS A 319 0.55 -13.76 39.09
N ASP A 320 0.20 -14.98 39.48
CA ASP A 320 1.08 -15.85 40.25
C ASP A 320 2.43 -16.00 39.55
N ILE A 321 3.49 -15.71 40.30
CA ILE A 321 4.87 -15.72 39.80
C ILE A 321 5.40 -17.15 39.87
N ASP A 322 5.45 -17.82 38.72
CA ASP A 322 5.93 -19.19 38.56
C ASP A 322 7.47 -19.30 38.36
N SER A 323 8.18 -18.17 38.41
CA SER A 323 9.58 -18.05 37.98
C SER A 323 10.42 -17.18 38.90
N ILE A 324 11.64 -17.66 39.18
CA ILE A 324 12.60 -16.98 40.07
C ILE A 324 13.44 -15.93 39.30
N ASN A 325 13.65 -16.11 37.98
CA ASN A 325 14.45 -15.19 37.15
C ASN A 325 13.80 -14.96 35.76
N ASP A 326 14.14 -13.86 35.09
CA ASP A 326 13.61 -13.49 33.77
C ASP A 326 13.83 -14.56 32.69
N ARG A 327 14.98 -15.26 32.74
CA ARG A 327 15.28 -16.34 31.79
C ARG A 327 14.37 -17.54 32.00
N ASN A 328 14.02 -17.82 33.25
CA ASN A 328 13.10 -18.87 33.67
C ASN A 328 11.67 -18.48 33.33
N GLU A 329 11.27 -17.22 33.53
CA GLU A 329 9.96 -16.71 33.09
C GLU A 329 9.79 -16.88 31.56
N HIS A 330 10.84 -16.57 30.79
CA HIS A 330 10.85 -16.80 29.35
C HIS A 330 10.80 -18.29 28.98
N PHE A 331 11.43 -19.16 29.77
CA PHE A 331 11.39 -20.61 29.58
C PHE A 331 10.00 -21.17 29.90
N ASN A 332 9.41 -20.84 31.05
CA ASN A 332 8.04 -21.20 31.44
C ASN A 332 7.04 -20.71 30.38
N LYS A 333 7.14 -19.46 29.92
CA LYS A 333 6.34 -18.93 28.80
C LYS A 333 6.51 -19.69 27.49
N LYS A 334 7.66 -20.35 27.27
CA LYS A 334 7.90 -21.19 26.08
C LYS A 334 7.21 -22.55 26.25
N ILE A 335 7.33 -23.16 27.43
CA ILE A 335 6.67 -24.42 27.77
C ILE A 335 5.15 -24.26 27.71
N GLU A 336 4.59 -23.21 28.31
CA GLU A 336 3.16 -22.91 28.26
C GLU A 336 2.63 -22.73 26.82
N ARG A 337 3.42 -22.14 25.91
CA ARG A 337 3.04 -22.02 24.50
C ARG A 337 3.01 -23.36 23.76
N ALA A 338 3.91 -24.29 24.09
CA ALA A 338 4.03 -25.57 23.41
C ALA A 338 3.10 -26.64 24.02
N PHE A 339 3.06 -26.71 25.34
CA PHE A 339 2.42 -27.78 26.10
C PHE A 339 1.17 -27.33 26.85
N GLY A 340 0.95 -26.03 27.04
CA GLY A 340 -0.18 -25.50 27.81
C GLY A 340 -1.53 -26.00 27.32
N LYS A 341 -1.70 -26.23 26.00
CA LYS A 341 -2.91 -26.83 25.43
C LYS A 341 -3.17 -28.26 25.92
N TYR A 342 -2.12 -29.04 26.16
CA TYR A 342 -2.20 -30.44 26.56
C TYR A 342 -2.18 -30.62 28.09
N THR A 343 -1.69 -29.63 28.84
CA THR A 343 -1.57 -29.72 30.31
C THR A 343 -2.68 -28.96 31.06
N LEU A 344 -3.73 -28.50 30.36
CA LEU A 344 -4.85 -27.77 30.97
C LEU A 344 -5.52 -28.56 32.10
N GLU A 345 -5.75 -29.85 31.91
CA GLU A 345 -6.39 -30.71 32.92
C GLU A 345 -5.51 -30.85 34.16
N ILE A 346 -4.21 -31.06 33.98
CA ILE A 346 -3.23 -31.14 35.07
C ILE A 346 -3.19 -29.82 35.85
N LYS A 347 -3.21 -28.68 35.15
CA LYS A 347 -3.22 -27.35 35.75
C LYS A 347 -4.49 -27.11 36.56
N ASN A 348 -5.66 -27.42 36.00
CA ASN A 348 -6.94 -27.30 36.69
C ASN A 348 -7.02 -28.22 37.92
N ASN A 349 -6.44 -29.42 37.85
CA ASN A 349 -6.41 -30.35 38.99
C ASN A 349 -5.49 -29.84 40.11
N LEU A 350 -4.36 -29.20 39.77
CA LEU A 350 -3.48 -28.54 40.74
C LEU A 350 -4.19 -27.37 41.43
N GLU A 351 -4.89 -26.52 40.65
CA GLU A 351 -5.68 -25.40 41.19
C GLU A 351 -6.85 -25.86 42.06
N ARG A 352 -7.37 -27.08 41.81
CA ARG A 352 -8.43 -27.73 42.63
C ARG A 352 -7.90 -28.55 43.81
N GLY A 353 -6.59 -28.57 44.05
CA GLY A 353 -6.02 -29.27 45.21
C GLY A 353 -5.81 -30.78 45.01
N THR A 354 -5.47 -31.22 43.80
CA THR A 354 -5.09 -32.60 43.44
C THR A 354 -6.17 -33.67 43.66
N ALA A 355 -7.43 -33.28 43.85
CA ALA A 355 -8.55 -34.22 43.87
C ALA A 355 -8.80 -34.80 42.48
N LEU A 356 -8.80 -36.13 42.36
CA LEU A 356 -9.24 -36.83 41.16
C LEU A 356 -10.74 -36.58 40.93
N PRO A 357 -11.21 -36.42 39.67
CA PRO A 357 -12.62 -36.43 39.38
C PRO A 357 -13.19 -37.83 39.67
N ASP A 358 -14.27 -37.89 40.44
CA ASP A 358 -15.08 -39.12 40.62
C ASP A 358 -15.71 -39.59 39.31
#